data_AF-A0A2M7KBJ6-F1
#
_entry.id   AF-A0A2M7KBJ6-F1
#
_cell.length_a   1.000
_cell.length_b   1.000
_cell.length_c   1.000
_cell.angle_alpha   90.00
_cell.angle_beta   90.00
_cell.angle_gamma   90.00
#
_symmetry.space_group_name_H-M   'P 1'
#
loop_
_entity.id
_entity.type
_entity.pdbx_description
1 polymer ?
#
loop_
_entity_poly.entity_id
_entity_poly.type
_entity_poly.pdbx_seq_one_letter_code
_entity_poly.pdbx_strand_id
1 'polypeptide(L)'
;MKKLVLILIFGTLLYSQIAIACCAGDYIGIFPRSINISSNATFLIDFAEQDFALKNKISDLVFTAITTKGKCFKLTVLETNFSGTMGQVFLKVKSNLKLGDTIVINVSLLNEDTLSGKIKKFASIISLRKWVVKFQTDNEIPAWVSDTISYSTDDSRNSSAPGYSINFNPKVTDNSITSDNYKLSGKLSLPFFYEVTLGNQKFICSADGGNPGIYSSICGSNFIFAIDKSYPATVKIIDASGNFALQEKTLVFKTIGFSQDIIIINNNERNH
;
A
#
# COMPACT_ATOMS: atom_id res chain seq x y z
N MET A 1 40.65 -26.65 12.09
CA MET A 1 39.78 -25.56 12.61
C MET A 1 39.68 -24.36 11.66
N LYS A 2 40.77 -23.75 11.19
CA LYS A 2 40.71 -22.57 10.28
C LYS A 2 39.90 -22.77 8.98
N LYS A 3 39.97 -23.96 8.37
CA LYS A 3 39.20 -24.30 7.15
C LYS A 3 37.69 -24.43 7.38
N LEU A 4 37.26 -24.86 8.57
CA LEU A 4 35.84 -25.03 8.92
C LEU A 4 35.16 -23.67 9.16
N VAL A 5 35.88 -22.75 9.81
CA VAL A 5 35.43 -21.37 10.02
C VAL A 5 35.29 -20.61 8.70
N LEU A 6 36.21 -20.82 7.75
CA LEU A 6 36.13 -20.19 6.43
C LEU A 6 34.89 -20.66 5.64
N ILE A 7 34.59 -21.96 5.67
CA ILE A 7 33.41 -22.54 5.02
C ILE A 7 32.12 -22.02 5.65
N LEU A 8 32.08 -21.85 6.98
CA LEU A 8 30.92 -21.29 7.68
C LEU A 8 30.70 -19.82 7.30
N ILE A 9 31.77 -19.02 7.22
CA ILE A 9 31.69 -17.60 6.82
C ILE A 9 31.20 -17.48 5.36
N PHE A 10 31.77 -18.26 4.44
CA PHE A 10 31.32 -18.29 3.04
C PHE A 10 29.88 -18.77 2.90
N GLY A 11 29.47 -19.77 3.68
CA GLY A 11 28.10 -20.27 3.72
C GLY A 11 27.10 -19.19 4.19
N THR A 12 27.42 -18.45 5.24
CA THR A 12 26.56 -17.35 5.74
C THR A 12 26.49 -16.17 4.76
N LEU A 13 27.61 -15.82 4.10
CA LEU A 13 27.63 -14.76 3.08
C LEU A 13 26.79 -15.15 1.86
N LEU A 14 26.89 -16.39 1.38
CA LEU A 14 26.10 -16.87 0.24
C LEU A 14 24.59 -16.96 0.58
N TYR A 15 24.22 -17.40 1.79
CA TYR A 15 22.81 -17.43 2.21
C TYR A 15 22.19 -16.02 2.30
N SER A 16 22.96 -15.04 2.79
CA SER A 16 22.48 -13.65 2.86
C SER A 16 22.24 -13.03 1.48
N GLN A 17 23.03 -13.41 0.47
CA GLN A 17 22.90 -12.92 -0.90
C GLN A 17 21.70 -13.54 -1.62
N ILE A 18 21.40 -14.82 -1.39
CA ILE A 18 20.26 -15.52 -2.00
C ILE A 18 18.93 -14.99 -1.46
N ALA A 19 18.85 -14.65 -0.17
CA ALA A 19 17.65 -14.07 0.42
C ALA A 19 17.31 -12.67 -0.16
N ILE A 20 18.33 -11.87 -0.52
CA ILE A 20 18.14 -10.54 -1.13
C ILE A 20 17.62 -10.66 -2.58
N ALA A 21 18.01 -11.70 -3.31
CA ALA A 21 17.59 -11.89 -4.70
C ALA A 21 16.08 -12.18 -4.87
N CYS A 22 15.42 -12.76 -3.86
CA CYS A 22 13.98 -13.03 -3.90
C CYS A 22 13.09 -11.79 -3.66
N CYS A 23 13.66 -10.69 -3.14
CA CYS A 23 12.92 -9.47 -2.85
C CYS A 23 13.12 -8.37 -3.91
N ALA A 24 13.81 -8.67 -5.02
CA ALA A 24 14.08 -7.72 -6.08
C ALA A 24 12.85 -7.56 -6.98
N GLY A 25 12.18 -6.41 -6.88
CA GLY A 25 11.11 -6.05 -7.80
C GLY A 25 10.70 -4.60 -7.64
N ASP A 26 10.70 -3.85 -8.74
CA ASP A 26 10.23 -2.46 -8.76
C ASP A 26 8.73 -2.41 -8.48
N TYR A 27 8.37 -2.33 -7.20
CA TYR A 27 6.97 -2.24 -6.83
C TYR A 27 6.48 -0.80 -6.96
N ILE A 28 5.44 -0.60 -7.80
CA ILE A 28 4.57 0.57 -7.76
C ILE A 28 3.11 0.12 -7.80
N GLY A 29 2.35 0.41 -6.75
CA GLY A 29 0.91 0.29 -6.70
C GLY A 29 0.25 1.62 -7.11
N ILE A 30 -0.71 1.59 -8.03
CA ILE A 30 -1.42 2.79 -8.49
C ILE A 30 -2.91 2.56 -8.33
N PHE A 31 -3.57 3.44 -7.59
CA PHE A 31 -4.98 3.33 -7.26
C PHE A 31 -5.75 4.62 -7.63
N PRO A 32 -7.06 4.54 -7.91
CA PRO A 32 -7.87 3.32 -7.93
C PRO A 32 -7.48 2.39 -9.09
N ARG A 33 -7.64 1.08 -8.88
CA ARG A 33 -7.54 0.03 -9.90
C ARG A 33 -8.78 0.01 -10.79
N SER A 34 -9.91 0.54 -10.36
CA SER A 34 -11.02 0.75 -11.30
C SER A 34 -10.59 1.68 -12.44
N ILE A 35 -11.02 1.38 -13.67
CA ILE A 35 -10.77 2.26 -14.83
C ILE A 35 -11.65 3.51 -14.74
N ASN A 36 -12.84 3.38 -14.15
CA ASN A 36 -13.83 4.46 -14.10
C ASN A 36 -13.72 5.22 -12.78
N ILE A 37 -13.68 6.54 -12.86
CA ILE A 37 -13.47 7.43 -11.70
C ILE A 37 -14.48 8.59 -11.68
N SER A 38 -14.62 9.21 -10.52
CA SER A 38 -15.35 10.46 -10.31
C SER A 38 -14.60 11.67 -10.87
N SER A 39 -15.33 12.74 -11.16
CA SER A 39 -14.73 14.00 -11.66
C SER A 39 -13.76 14.66 -10.69
N ASN A 40 -13.85 14.35 -9.40
CA ASN A 40 -12.99 14.87 -8.34
C ASN A 40 -12.13 13.76 -7.71
N ALA A 41 -11.79 12.72 -8.46
CA ALA A 41 -11.04 11.57 -7.95
C ALA A 41 -9.71 11.94 -7.23
N THR A 42 -9.30 11.03 -6.36
CA THR A 42 -7.97 10.95 -5.77
C THR A 42 -7.20 9.77 -6.30
N PHE A 43 -5.88 9.82 -6.17
CA PHE A 43 -4.99 8.78 -6.62
C PHE A 43 -3.97 8.47 -5.55
N LEU A 44 -3.82 7.20 -5.20
CA LEU A 44 -2.77 6.74 -4.31
C LEU A 44 -1.70 6.06 -5.15
N ILE A 45 -0.45 6.49 -4.96
CA ILE A 45 0.72 5.89 -5.59
C ILE A 45 1.63 5.36 -4.49
N ASP A 46 1.70 4.04 -4.37
CA ASP A 46 2.55 3.32 -3.43
C ASP A 46 3.78 2.82 -4.15
N PHE A 47 4.94 2.85 -3.52
CA PHE A 47 6.16 2.37 -4.15
C PHE A 47 7.19 1.89 -3.13
N ALA A 48 8.07 1.00 -3.57
CA ALA A 48 9.22 0.57 -2.78
C ALA A 48 10.25 1.73 -2.70
N GLU A 49 10.32 2.41 -1.56
CA GLU A 49 11.21 3.57 -1.38
C GLU A 49 12.69 3.18 -1.54
N GLN A 50 13.06 1.95 -1.16
CA GLN A 50 14.42 1.42 -1.38
C GLN A 50 14.81 1.40 -2.87
N ASP A 51 13.84 1.13 -3.76
CA ASP A 51 14.09 0.99 -5.19
C ASP A 51 14.09 2.34 -5.90
N PHE A 52 13.19 3.26 -5.49
CA PHE A 52 13.02 4.55 -6.17
C PHE A 52 13.75 5.73 -5.50
N ALA A 53 14.02 5.64 -4.19
CA ALA A 53 14.74 6.64 -3.40
C ALA A 53 14.18 8.07 -3.59
N LEU A 54 12.87 8.23 -3.40
CA LEU A 54 12.15 9.47 -3.67
C LEU A 54 11.89 10.32 -2.43
N LYS A 55 12.15 9.82 -1.21
CA LYS A 55 11.80 10.51 0.04
C LYS A 55 12.19 11.99 0.09
N ASN A 56 13.41 12.30 -0.33
CA ASN A 56 13.93 13.68 -0.32
C ASN A 56 13.76 14.40 -1.67
N LYS A 57 13.00 13.82 -2.61
CA LYS A 57 12.81 14.33 -3.98
C LYS A 57 11.34 14.49 -4.36
N ILE A 58 10.40 13.94 -3.58
CA ILE A 58 8.97 14.04 -3.86
C ILE A 58 8.51 15.51 -3.92
N SER A 59 9.08 16.40 -3.09
CA SER A 59 8.76 17.83 -3.13
C SER A 59 9.09 18.51 -4.45
N ASP A 60 10.02 17.95 -5.22
CA ASP A 60 10.47 18.52 -6.49
C ASP A 60 9.62 18.02 -7.66
N LEU A 61 8.78 17.00 -7.42
CA LEU A 61 7.93 16.40 -8.42
C LEU A 61 6.63 17.20 -8.60
N VAL A 62 6.24 17.37 -9.85
CA VAL A 62 4.95 17.93 -10.25
C VAL A 62 4.10 16.82 -10.83
N PHE A 63 2.89 16.68 -10.28
CA PHE A 63 1.91 15.70 -10.73
C PHE A 63 0.80 16.42 -11.52
N THR A 64 0.53 15.94 -12.73
CA THR A 64 -0.48 16.52 -13.64
C THR A 64 -1.32 15.41 -14.25
N ALA A 65 -2.65 15.54 -14.19
CA ALA A 65 -3.54 14.71 -14.99
C ALA A 65 -3.68 15.32 -16.40
N ILE A 66 -3.41 14.54 -17.44
CA ILE A 66 -3.47 14.97 -18.84
C ILE A 66 -4.55 14.16 -19.55
N THR A 67 -5.48 14.83 -20.22
CA THR A 67 -6.51 14.16 -21.01
C THR A 67 -5.95 13.69 -22.36
N THR A 68 -6.63 12.75 -23.02
CA THR A 68 -6.32 12.36 -24.41
C THR A 68 -6.41 13.51 -25.41
N LYS A 69 -7.06 14.62 -25.05
CA LYS A 69 -7.15 15.86 -25.84
C LYS A 69 -6.07 16.89 -25.47
N GLY A 70 -5.13 16.53 -24.60
CA GLY A 70 -4.01 17.39 -24.16
C GLY A 70 -4.37 18.41 -23.09
N LYS A 71 -5.56 18.34 -22.47
CA LYS A 71 -5.91 19.24 -21.37
C LYS A 71 -5.21 18.82 -20.09
N CYS A 72 -4.49 19.75 -19.47
CA CYS A 72 -3.75 19.51 -18.23
C CYS A 72 -4.53 19.98 -16.99
N PHE A 73 -4.49 19.17 -15.94
CA PHE A 73 -5.08 19.46 -14.64
C PHE A 73 -4.04 19.23 -13.56
N LYS A 74 -3.77 20.25 -12.73
CA LYS A 74 -2.84 20.11 -11.61
C LYS A 74 -3.38 19.11 -10.59
N LEU A 75 -2.52 18.17 -10.19
CA LEU A 75 -2.77 17.32 -9.02
C LEU A 75 -2.05 17.94 -7.82
N THR A 76 -2.77 18.01 -6.70
CA THR A 76 -2.22 18.47 -5.43
C THR A 76 -1.85 17.25 -4.61
N VAL A 77 -0.66 17.26 -4.02
CA VAL A 77 -0.26 16.27 -3.03
C VAL A 77 -1.03 16.56 -1.74
N LEU A 78 -1.95 15.67 -1.38
CA LEU A 78 -2.64 15.71 -0.09
C LEU A 78 -1.69 15.23 1.00
N GLU A 79 -1.04 14.10 0.76
CA GLU A 79 -0.15 13.47 1.73
C GLU A 79 1.05 12.78 1.07
N THR A 80 2.14 12.70 1.83
CA THR A 80 3.30 11.86 1.54
C THR A 80 3.61 11.04 2.78
N ASN A 81 3.65 9.72 2.63
CA ASN A 81 3.88 8.82 3.75
C ASN A 81 5.12 7.97 3.47
N PHE A 82 6.05 7.92 4.42
CA PHE A 82 7.26 7.11 4.34
C PHE A 82 7.37 6.28 5.61
N SER A 83 7.16 4.98 5.48
CA SER A 83 7.07 4.06 6.60
C SER A 83 7.60 2.70 6.18
N GLY A 84 8.36 2.05 7.06
CA GLY A 84 9.13 0.86 6.69
C GLY A 84 10.04 1.09 5.49
N THR A 85 9.86 0.28 4.46
CA THR A 85 10.62 0.35 3.19
C THR A 85 9.79 0.96 2.07
N MET A 86 8.61 1.51 2.38
CA MET A 86 7.62 1.96 1.42
C MET A 86 7.48 3.49 1.45
N GLY A 87 7.18 4.05 0.29
CA GLY A 87 6.79 5.45 0.11
C GLY A 87 5.40 5.52 -0.52
N GLN A 88 4.69 6.60 -0.24
CA GLN A 88 3.40 6.90 -0.86
C GLN A 88 3.28 8.38 -1.21
N VAL A 89 2.54 8.64 -2.27
CA VAL A 89 2.00 9.96 -2.58
C VAL A 89 0.49 9.83 -2.78
N PHE A 90 -0.29 10.59 -2.01
CA PHE A 90 -1.74 10.68 -2.18
C PHE A 90 -2.09 12.00 -2.86
N LEU A 91 -2.73 11.90 -4.02
CA LEU A 91 -2.96 13.00 -4.95
C LEU A 91 -4.45 13.30 -5.09
N LYS A 92 -4.79 14.57 -5.28
CA LYS A 92 -6.15 15.05 -5.56
C LYS A 92 -6.15 15.97 -6.76
N VAL A 93 -7.12 15.82 -7.67
CA VAL A 93 -7.29 16.79 -8.75
C VAL A 93 -7.72 18.13 -8.19
N LYS A 94 -6.99 19.21 -8.51
CA LYS A 94 -7.29 20.56 -8.00
C LYS A 94 -8.61 21.13 -8.52
N SER A 95 -9.06 20.69 -9.69
CA SER A 95 -10.29 21.14 -10.35
C SER A 95 -10.98 19.98 -11.04
N ASN A 96 -12.31 19.97 -11.04
CA ASN A 96 -13.08 18.85 -11.57
C ASN A 96 -12.71 18.51 -13.02
N LEU A 97 -12.48 17.22 -13.24
CA LEU A 97 -12.33 16.63 -14.56
C LEU A 97 -13.69 16.63 -15.29
N LYS A 98 -13.67 16.65 -16.62
CA LYS A 98 -14.91 16.60 -17.39
C LYS A 98 -15.32 15.15 -17.62
N LEU A 99 -16.63 14.90 -17.55
CA LEU A 99 -17.18 13.59 -17.91
C LEU A 99 -16.79 13.18 -19.34
N GLY A 100 -16.49 11.90 -19.51
CA GLY A 100 -16.07 11.30 -20.77
C GLY A 100 -14.60 11.53 -21.13
N ASP A 101 -13.87 12.37 -20.39
CA ASP A 101 -12.42 12.49 -20.60
C ASP A 101 -11.71 11.22 -20.12
N THR A 102 -10.73 10.76 -20.90
CA THR A 102 -9.75 9.77 -20.48
C THR A 102 -8.48 10.49 -20.07
N ILE A 103 -7.95 10.18 -18.88
CA ILE A 103 -6.76 10.81 -18.33
C ILE A 103 -5.62 9.81 -18.09
N VAL A 104 -4.40 10.34 -18.08
CA VAL A 104 -3.19 9.71 -17.52
C VAL A 104 -2.57 10.65 -16.50
N ILE A 105 -1.81 10.13 -15.55
CA ILE A 105 -0.98 10.95 -14.66
C ILE A 105 0.41 11.08 -15.27
N ASN A 106 0.84 12.33 -15.46
CA ASN A 106 2.19 12.69 -15.82
C ASN A 106 2.94 13.21 -14.59
N VAL A 107 4.20 12.81 -14.47
CA VAL A 107 5.13 13.31 -13.45
C VAL A 107 6.23 14.10 -14.16
N SER A 108 6.54 15.29 -13.68
CA SER A 108 7.65 16.13 -14.15
C SER A 108 8.42 16.71 -12.97
N LEU A 109 9.51 17.44 -13.22
CA LEU A 109 10.25 18.18 -12.19
C LEU A 109 9.85 19.67 -12.24
N LEU A 110 9.91 20.36 -11.11
CA LEU A 110 9.62 21.79 -11.02
C LEU A 110 10.61 22.65 -11.83
N ASN A 111 11.89 22.28 -11.82
CA ASN A 111 13.00 23.10 -12.33
C ASN A 111 13.89 22.38 -13.34
N GLU A 112 13.44 21.25 -13.89
CA GLU A 112 14.21 20.47 -14.87
C GLU A 112 13.33 19.97 -16.00
N ASP A 113 13.84 20.06 -17.24
CA ASP A 113 13.11 19.65 -18.44
C ASP A 113 13.17 18.15 -18.69
N THR A 114 14.07 17.42 -18.02
CA THR A 114 14.31 16.01 -18.30
C THR A 114 14.37 15.17 -17.03
N LEU A 115 13.58 14.08 -17.00
CA LEU A 115 13.66 13.08 -15.96
C LEU A 115 14.82 12.12 -16.24
N SER A 116 15.54 11.73 -15.18
CA SER A 116 16.62 10.75 -15.25
C SER A 116 16.47 9.64 -14.21
N GLY A 117 17.18 8.52 -14.45
CA GLY A 117 17.31 7.40 -13.51
C GLY A 117 15.99 6.89 -12.93
N LYS A 118 15.96 6.76 -11.59
CA LYS A 118 14.82 6.22 -10.83
C LYS A 118 13.55 7.05 -10.98
N ILE A 119 13.64 8.37 -11.10
CA ILE A 119 12.47 9.25 -11.28
C ILE A 119 11.83 9.02 -12.65
N LYS A 120 12.65 8.91 -13.72
CA LYS A 120 12.12 8.59 -15.05
C LYS A 120 11.37 7.26 -15.06
N LYS A 121 11.93 6.26 -14.38
CA LYS A 121 11.30 4.94 -14.23
C LYS A 121 9.97 5.03 -13.48
N PHE A 122 9.93 5.70 -12.33
CA PHE A 122 8.73 5.96 -11.54
C PHE A 122 7.63 6.63 -12.39
N ALA A 123 7.98 7.75 -13.05
CA ALA A 123 7.08 8.48 -13.93
C ALA A 123 6.54 7.62 -15.08
N SER A 124 7.40 6.81 -15.70
CA SER A 124 7.00 5.95 -16.82
C SER A 124 5.94 4.92 -16.40
N ILE A 125 6.12 4.26 -15.25
CA ILE A 125 5.17 3.27 -14.74
C ILE A 125 3.82 3.91 -14.43
N ILE A 126 3.83 5.09 -13.81
CA ILE A 126 2.61 5.85 -13.50
C ILE A 126 1.82 6.18 -14.77
N SER A 127 2.52 6.64 -15.80
CA SER A 127 1.90 7.05 -17.08
C SER A 127 1.23 5.92 -17.86
N LEU A 128 1.52 4.66 -17.53
CA LEU A 128 0.87 3.50 -18.16
C LEU A 128 -0.60 3.37 -17.75
N ARG A 129 -0.99 3.94 -16.60
CA ARG A 129 -2.35 3.83 -16.08
C ARG A 129 -3.25 4.91 -16.69
N LYS A 130 -4.41 4.47 -17.17
CA LYS A 130 -5.45 5.31 -17.78
C LYS A 130 -6.75 5.17 -17.00
N TRP A 131 -7.44 6.28 -16.83
CA TRP A 131 -8.77 6.32 -16.22
C TRP A 131 -9.75 7.07 -17.11
N VAL A 132 -11.01 6.69 -17.04
CA VAL A 132 -12.13 7.35 -17.71
C VAL A 132 -13.00 8.02 -16.66
N VAL A 133 -13.26 9.31 -16.85
CA VAL A 133 -14.13 10.08 -15.95
C VAL A 133 -15.57 9.76 -16.29
N LYS A 134 -16.20 8.86 -15.53
CA LYS A 134 -17.58 8.43 -15.77
C LYS A 134 -18.57 8.96 -14.77
N PHE A 135 -18.13 9.23 -13.55
CA PHE A 135 -19.01 9.63 -12.47
C PHE A 135 -18.89 11.13 -12.20
N GLN A 136 -19.99 11.72 -11.74
CA GLN A 136 -20.05 13.14 -11.37
C GLN A 136 -19.15 13.44 -10.16
N THR A 137 -19.12 14.70 -9.74
CA THR A 137 -18.46 15.05 -8.48
C THR A 137 -19.18 14.34 -7.35
N ASP A 138 -18.39 13.72 -6.49
CA ASP A 138 -18.90 13.07 -5.30
C ASP A 138 -18.33 13.76 -4.05
N ASN A 139 -19.25 14.19 -3.19
CA ASN A 139 -18.94 14.84 -1.91
C ASN A 139 -19.58 14.08 -0.75
N GLU A 140 -20.08 12.86 -0.98
CA GLU A 140 -20.62 12.04 0.09
C GLU A 140 -19.48 11.59 0.99
N ILE A 141 -19.71 11.64 2.30
CA ILE A 141 -18.69 11.26 3.27
C ILE A 141 -18.91 9.80 3.64
N PRO A 142 -17.90 8.92 3.48
CA PRO A 142 -18.03 7.53 3.89
C PRO A 142 -18.22 7.42 5.40
N ALA A 143 -19.02 6.45 5.82
CA ALA A 143 -19.36 6.25 7.23
C ALA A 143 -19.09 4.81 7.69
N TRP A 144 -18.76 4.67 8.97
CA TRP A 144 -18.68 3.38 9.63
C TRP A 144 -20.08 2.80 9.84
N VAL A 145 -20.26 1.53 9.49
CA VAL A 145 -21.48 0.76 9.78
C VAL A 145 -21.39 0.09 11.15
N SER A 146 -20.17 -0.16 11.63
CA SER A 146 -19.89 -0.84 12.88
C SER A 146 -18.93 0.00 13.73
N ASP A 147 -19.14 -0.03 15.04
CA ASP A 147 -18.21 0.60 16.00
C ASP A 147 -16.92 -0.20 16.19
N THR A 148 -16.91 -1.46 15.77
CA THR A 148 -15.75 -2.35 15.86
C THR A 148 -15.19 -2.67 14.47
N ILE A 149 -13.85 -2.71 14.40
CA ILE A 149 -13.09 -3.23 13.26
C ILE A 149 -12.52 -4.59 13.69
N SER A 150 -12.86 -5.65 12.98
CA SER A 150 -12.18 -6.95 13.16
C SER A 150 -10.95 -7.03 12.28
N TYR A 151 -10.02 -7.92 12.60
CA TYR A 151 -8.83 -8.16 11.80
C TYR A 151 -8.51 -9.66 11.70
N SER A 152 -7.80 -10.03 10.65
CA SER A 152 -7.16 -11.34 10.51
C SER A 152 -5.65 -11.15 10.40
N THR A 153 -4.92 -12.21 10.71
CA THR A 153 -3.45 -12.21 10.65
C THR A 153 -3.01 -13.21 9.60
N ASP A 154 -2.21 -12.78 8.63
CA ASP A 154 -1.53 -13.71 7.73
C ASP A 154 -0.05 -13.72 8.09
N ASP A 155 0.43 -14.91 8.44
CA ASP A 155 1.78 -15.16 8.88
C ASP A 155 2.49 -16.05 7.87
N SER A 156 3.47 -15.46 7.17
CA SER A 156 4.28 -16.15 6.18
C SER A 156 5.74 -16.28 6.63
N ARG A 157 6.02 -16.23 7.95
CA ARG A 157 7.38 -16.26 8.50
C ARG A 157 8.21 -17.49 8.13
N ASN A 158 7.57 -18.60 7.75
CA ASN A 158 8.24 -19.82 7.28
C ASN A 158 8.39 -19.90 5.73
N SER A 159 8.02 -18.85 5.00
CA SER A 159 8.14 -18.81 3.53
C SER A 159 9.52 -18.31 3.07
N SER A 160 9.76 -18.32 1.76
CA SER A 160 10.95 -17.70 1.15
C SER A 160 10.96 -16.17 1.26
N ALA A 161 9.83 -15.55 1.62
CA ALA A 161 9.70 -14.14 1.94
C ALA A 161 9.04 -13.97 3.32
N PRO A 162 9.77 -14.27 4.42
CA PRO A 162 9.24 -14.16 5.77
C PRO A 162 8.61 -12.81 6.04
N GLY A 163 7.35 -12.84 6.47
CA GLY A 163 6.58 -11.65 6.74
C GLY A 163 5.40 -11.92 7.66
N TYR A 164 4.85 -10.83 8.15
CA TYR A 164 3.67 -10.82 8.99
C TYR A 164 2.76 -9.68 8.55
N SER A 165 1.47 -9.95 8.40
CA SER A 165 0.49 -8.96 8.02
C SER A 165 -0.76 -9.03 8.88
N ILE A 166 -1.36 -7.86 9.09
CA ILE A 166 -2.66 -7.69 9.74
C ILE A 166 -3.59 -7.10 8.69
N ASN A 167 -4.64 -7.83 8.35
CA ASN A 167 -5.65 -7.41 7.40
C ASN A 167 -6.92 -6.99 8.17
N PHE A 168 -7.29 -5.72 8.06
CA PHE A 168 -8.49 -5.19 8.70
C PHE A 168 -9.74 -5.54 7.88
N ASN A 169 -10.85 -5.80 8.57
CA ASN A 169 -12.15 -6.09 7.97
C ASN A 169 -13.16 -4.99 8.34
N PRO A 170 -12.98 -3.76 7.81
CA PRO A 170 -13.86 -2.65 8.11
C PRO A 170 -15.26 -2.88 7.50
N LYS A 171 -16.30 -2.45 8.23
CA LYS A 171 -17.67 -2.36 7.69
C LYS A 171 -18.02 -0.90 7.48
N VAL A 172 -18.17 -0.52 6.22
CA VAL A 172 -18.34 0.87 5.79
C VAL A 172 -19.50 0.99 4.82
N THR A 173 -20.10 2.17 4.76
CA THR A 173 -21.14 2.53 3.81
C THR A 173 -20.80 3.86 3.16
N ASP A 174 -21.19 3.97 1.90
CA ASP A 174 -21.09 5.14 1.06
C ASP A 174 -22.17 4.97 -0.01
N ASN A 175 -23.11 5.89 -0.11
CA ASN A 175 -24.17 5.80 -1.11
C ASN A 175 -23.74 6.38 -2.46
N SER A 176 -22.51 6.87 -2.57
CA SER A 176 -21.97 7.40 -3.81
C SER A 176 -21.53 6.28 -4.77
N ILE A 177 -21.81 6.48 -6.07
CA ILE A 177 -21.26 5.63 -7.13
C ILE A 177 -20.04 6.35 -7.69
N THR A 178 -18.87 6.08 -7.12
CA THR A 178 -17.62 6.81 -7.43
C THR A 178 -16.65 6.04 -8.30
N SER A 179 -16.85 4.73 -8.41
CA SER A 179 -16.11 3.84 -9.30
C SER A 179 -16.97 2.64 -9.68
N ASP A 180 -16.52 1.84 -10.65
CA ASP A 180 -17.14 0.53 -10.86
C ASP A 180 -16.92 -0.33 -9.61
N ASN A 181 -18.01 -0.63 -8.91
CA ASN A 181 -18.01 -1.70 -7.93
C ASN A 181 -17.82 -3.02 -8.67
N TYR A 182 -16.67 -3.66 -8.47
CA TYR A 182 -16.42 -5.00 -9.01
C TYR A 182 -16.25 -6.00 -7.87
N LYS A 183 -16.67 -7.24 -8.09
CA LYS A 183 -16.44 -8.31 -7.12
C LYS A 183 -15.08 -8.94 -7.38
N LEU A 184 -14.19 -8.92 -6.40
CA LEU A 184 -12.98 -9.74 -6.39
C LEU A 184 -13.17 -10.86 -5.37
N SER A 185 -13.05 -12.11 -5.81
CA SER A 185 -13.22 -13.30 -4.94
C SER A 185 -14.54 -13.30 -4.13
N GLY A 186 -15.63 -12.82 -4.75
CA GLY A 186 -16.96 -12.77 -4.13
C GLY A 186 -17.23 -11.58 -3.20
N LYS A 187 -16.23 -10.74 -2.90
CA LYS A 187 -16.38 -9.52 -2.08
C LYS A 187 -16.51 -8.27 -2.97
N LEU A 188 -17.38 -7.34 -2.57
CA LEU A 188 -17.51 -6.04 -3.22
C LEU A 188 -16.20 -5.26 -3.00
N SER A 189 -15.45 -5.00 -4.08
CA SER A 189 -14.30 -4.11 -4.05
C SER A 189 -14.81 -2.69 -4.17
N LEU A 190 -14.81 -1.97 -3.05
CA LEU A 190 -15.09 -0.55 -3.01
C LEU A 190 -13.73 0.17 -3.05
N PRO A 191 -13.60 1.27 -3.79
CA PRO A 191 -12.32 1.94 -3.98
C PRO A 191 -11.97 2.80 -2.76
N PHE A 192 -12.11 2.24 -1.56
CA PHE A 192 -11.76 2.91 -0.32
C PHE A 192 -10.28 2.79 -0.04
N PHE A 193 -9.77 3.87 0.53
CA PHE A 193 -8.51 3.92 1.22
C PHE A 193 -8.74 4.00 2.72
N TYR A 194 -7.76 3.53 3.48
CA TYR A 194 -7.79 3.53 4.93
C TYR A 194 -6.49 4.15 5.41
N GLU A 195 -6.57 5.38 5.89
CA GLU A 195 -5.44 5.97 6.60
C GLU A 195 -5.28 5.22 7.92
N VAL A 196 -4.13 4.59 8.09
CA VAL A 196 -3.75 3.85 9.29
C VAL A 196 -2.63 4.61 9.96
N THR A 197 -2.81 4.90 11.25
CA THR A 197 -1.79 5.50 12.10
C THR A 197 -1.38 4.52 13.19
N LEU A 198 -0.08 4.25 13.30
CA LEU A 198 0.53 3.37 14.27
C LEU A 198 1.69 4.08 14.98
N GLY A 199 1.45 4.58 16.18
CA GLY A 199 2.42 5.43 16.88
C GLY A 199 2.67 6.72 16.09
N ASN A 200 3.91 6.94 15.64
CA ASN A 200 4.29 8.07 14.79
C ASN A 200 4.34 7.73 13.28
N GLN A 201 4.01 6.49 12.90
CA GLN A 201 3.95 6.06 11.51
C GLN A 201 2.53 6.24 10.97
N LYS A 202 2.43 6.69 9.74
CA LYS A 202 1.16 6.82 9.02
C LYS A 202 1.32 6.26 7.61
N PHE A 203 0.29 5.59 7.12
CA PHE A 203 0.26 5.00 5.79
C PHE A 203 -1.20 4.84 5.34
N ILE A 204 -1.47 4.99 4.04
CA ILE A 204 -2.80 4.84 3.48
C ILE A 204 -2.91 3.45 2.83
N CYS A 205 -3.68 2.56 3.43
CA CYS A 205 -3.88 1.20 2.92
C CYS A 205 -5.06 1.17 1.94
N SER A 206 -4.83 0.71 0.72
CA SER A 206 -5.92 0.49 -0.25
C SER A 206 -6.69 -0.79 0.07
N ALA A 207 -8.02 -0.74 0.01
CA ALA A 207 -8.90 -1.91 0.00
C ALA A 207 -9.34 -2.30 -1.42
N ASP A 208 -8.81 -1.62 -2.43
CA ASP A 208 -9.13 -1.91 -3.82
C ASP A 208 -8.52 -3.26 -4.25
N GLY A 209 -9.36 -4.28 -4.27
CA GLY A 209 -9.00 -5.67 -4.51
C GLY A 209 -8.74 -6.49 -3.25
N GLY A 210 -9.13 -6.03 -2.06
CA GLY A 210 -8.94 -6.81 -0.84
C GLY A 210 -9.27 -6.07 0.46
N ASN A 211 -8.82 -6.64 1.57
CA ASN A 211 -8.88 -5.98 2.85
C ASN A 211 -7.68 -5.02 2.98
N PRO A 212 -7.86 -3.81 3.55
CA PRO A 212 -6.72 -2.95 3.86
C PRO A 212 -5.86 -3.62 4.93
N GLY A 213 -4.55 -3.58 4.77
CA GLY A 213 -3.65 -4.27 5.68
C GLY A 213 -2.33 -3.55 5.91
N ILE A 214 -1.77 -3.82 7.08
CA ILE A 214 -0.40 -3.46 7.44
C ILE A 214 0.46 -4.72 7.39
N TYR A 215 1.70 -4.59 6.98
CA TYR A 215 2.62 -5.71 6.87
C TYR A 215 4.06 -5.29 7.14
N SER A 216 4.81 -6.24 7.67
CA SER A 216 6.25 -6.17 7.88
C SER A 216 6.86 -7.46 7.35
N SER A 217 7.70 -7.37 6.33
CA SER A 217 8.39 -8.51 5.74
C SER A 217 9.81 -8.14 5.32
N ILE A 218 10.65 -9.16 5.10
CA ILE A 218 12.00 -8.96 4.58
C ILE A 218 12.01 -8.35 3.17
N CYS A 219 10.93 -8.53 2.40
CA CYS A 219 10.83 -8.02 1.03
C CYS A 219 10.12 -6.68 0.93
N GLY A 220 9.60 -6.17 2.04
CA GLY A 220 8.92 -4.89 2.08
C GLY A 220 8.04 -4.75 3.30
N SER A 221 7.90 -3.53 3.79
CA SER A 221 7.08 -3.24 4.96
C SER A 221 6.45 -1.85 4.82
N ASN A 222 5.13 -1.74 4.95
CA ASN A 222 4.48 -0.43 5.05
C ASN A 222 4.43 0.10 6.49
N PHE A 223 4.67 -0.74 7.49
CA PHE A 223 4.90 -0.36 8.88
C PHE A 223 6.03 -1.18 9.49
N ILE A 224 6.78 -0.57 10.40
CA ILE A 224 7.74 -1.27 11.25
C ILE A 224 7.07 -1.54 12.60
N PHE A 225 6.89 -2.82 12.93
CA PHE A 225 6.41 -3.26 14.24
C PHE A 225 7.12 -4.54 14.67
N ALA A 226 7.36 -4.67 15.97
CA ALA A 226 7.93 -5.88 16.58
C ALA A 226 6.87 -6.97 16.79
N ILE A 227 7.33 -8.21 16.78
CA ILE A 227 6.56 -9.42 17.10
C ILE A 227 6.28 -9.48 18.62
N ASP A 228 5.25 -10.23 19.03
CA ASP A 228 4.83 -10.42 20.43
C ASP A 228 4.44 -9.14 21.15
N LYS A 229 3.92 -8.15 20.41
CA LYS A 229 3.49 -6.87 20.96
C LYS A 229 2.06 -6.55 20.56
N SER A 230 1.40 -5.82 21.44
CA SER A 230 0.08 -5.24 21.16
C SER A 230 0.27 -3.81 20.69
N TYR A 231 -0.47 -3.43 19.66
CA TYR A 231 -0.37 -2.15 19.02
C TYR A 231 -1.75 -1.52 18.87
N PRO A 232 -1.95 -0.29 19.37
CA PRO A 232 -3.10 0.50 18.97
C PRO A 232 -2.85 1.08 17.58
N ALA A 233 -3.78 0.81 16.66
CA ALA A 233 -3.85 1.47 15.36
C ALA A 233 -5.13 2.29 15.27
N THR A 234 -5.02 3.53 14.81
CA THR A 234 -6.16 4.37 14.45
C THR A 234 -6.39 4.25 12.96
N VAL A 235 -7.64 4.05 12.55
CA VAL A 235 -8.04 3.86 11.17
C VAL A 235 -9.11 4.90 10.79
N LYS A 236 -8.91 5.55 9.64
CA LYS A 236 -9.84 6.52 9.05
C LYS A 236 -10.13 6.16 7.61
N ILE A 237 -11.40 6.19 7.23
CA ILE A 237 -11.84 5.86 5.87
C ILE A 237 -11.68 7.09 4.98
N ILE A 238 -11.24 6.85 3.75
CA ILE A 238 -11.22 7.82 2.67
C ILE A 238 -11.80 7.13 1.44
N ASP A 239 -12.72 7.75 0.72
CA ASP A 239 -13.17 7.22 -0.57
C ASP A 239 -12.21 7.57 -1.71
N ALA A 240 -12.45 7.02 -2.89
CA ALA A 240 -11.68 7.36 -4.08
C ALA A 240 -11.90 8.78 -4.60
N SER A 241 -12.92 9.49 -4.10
CA SER A 241 -13.10 10.92 -4.33
C SER A 241 -12.32 11.76 -3.31
N GLY A 242 -11.63 11.18 -2.32
CA GLY A 242 -10.90 11.92 -1.30
C GLY A 242 -11.78 12.54 -0.22
N ASN A 243 -13.01 12.05 -0.02
CA ASN A 243 -13.83 12.44 1.12
C ASN A 243 -13.42 11.61 2.33
N PHE A 244 -13.07 12.29 3.42
CA PHE A 244 -12.63 11.66 4.66
C PHE A 244 -13.82 11.42 5.57
N ALA A 245 -13.90 10.22 6.16
CA ALA A 245 -14.84 9.96 7.24
C ALA A 245 -14.60 10.94 8.40
N LEU A 246 -15.70 11.42 9.00
CA LEU A 246 -15.65 12.29 10.18
C LEU A 246 -15.13 11.57 11.41
N GLN A 247 -15.34 10.26 11.50
CA GLN A 247 -14.96 9.43 12.64
C GLN A 247 -13.75 8.57 12.31
N GLU A 248 -12.88 8.45 13.30
CA GLU A 248 -11.77 7.51 13.33
C GLU A 248 -12.09 6.38 14.30
N LYS A 249 -11.57 5.18 14.04
CA LYS A 249 -11.74 4.03 14.93
C LYS A 249 -10.38 3.52 15.36
N THR A 250 -10.22 3.24 16.64
CA THR A 250 -9.02 2.60 17.18
C THR A 250 -9.25 1.12 17.33
N LEU A 251 -8.32 0.31 16.86
CA LEU A 251 -8.27 -1.12 17.09
C LEU A 251 -6.94 -1.49 17.73
N VAL A 252 -6.94 -2.47 18.62
CA VAL A 252 -5.71 -3.03 19.18
C VAL A 252 -5.50 -4.40 18.55
N PHE A 253 -4.40 -4.56 17.83
CA PHE A 253 -4.00 -5.86 17.31
C PHE A 253 -2.77 -6.37 18.04
N LYS A 254 -2.62 -7.69 18.13
CA LYS A 254 -1.45 -8.34 18.70
C LYS A 254 -0.69 -9.07 17.60
N THR A 255 0.61 -8.78 17.50
CA THR A 255 1.53 -9.61 16.73
C THR A 255 1.84 -10.86 17.56
N ILE A 256 1.73 -12.05 16.98
CA ILE A 256 1.91 -13.32 17.70
C ILE A 256 3.26 -13.93 17.29
N GLY A 257 4.09 -14.31 18.26
CA GLY A 257 5.36 -15.02 18.10
C GLY A 257 5.19 -16.47 17.67
N PHE A 258 6.31 -17.17 17.49
CA PHE A 258 6.27 -18.61 17.29
C PHE A 258 5.77 -19.27 18.59
N SER A 259 4.62 -19.95 18.53
CA SER A 259 4.45 -21.14 19.37
C SER A 259 5.32 -22.23 18.74
N GLN A 260 6.59 -22.34 19.15
CA GLN A 260 7.30 -23.60 18.94
C GLN A 260 6.74 -24.58 19.97
N ASP A 261 5.58 -25.18 19.67
CA ASP A 261 5.28 -26.47 20.24
C ASP A 261 6.30 -27.45 19.66
N ILE A 262 7.43 -27.58 20.35
CA ILE A 262 8.36 -28.67 20.12
C ILE A 262 7.56 -29.94 20.46
N ILE A 263 6.97 -30.56 19.45
CA ILE A 263 6.48 -31.92 19.57
C ILE A 263 7.72 -32.79 19.71
N ILE A 264 8.13 -33.01 20.97
CA ILE A 264 9.09 -34.06 21.30
C ILE A 264 8.35 -35.37 21.03
N ILE A 265 8.52 -35.92 19.83
CA ILE A 265 8.14 -37.31 19.56
C ILE A 265 9.14 -38.16 20.34
N ASN A 266 8.76 -38.54 21.57
CA ASN A 266 9.46 -39.58 22.30
C ASN A 266 9.22 -40.91 21.58
N ASN A 267 10.15 -41.29 20.70
CA ASN A 267 10.24 -42.64 20.16
C ASN A 267 10.74 -43.58 21.26
N ASN A 268 9.87 -43.90 22.22
CA ASN A 268 10.15 -44.86 23.28
C ASN A 268 9.05 -45.94 23.38
N GLU A 269 8.66 -46.52 22.25
CA GLU A 269 7.99 -47.82 22.24
C GLU A 269 8.50 -48.68 21.08
N ARG A 270 9.70 -49.23 21.27
CA ARG A 270 10.01 -50.59 20.82
C ARG A 270 10.42 -51.37 22.05
N ASN A 271 9.49 -52.16 22.59
CA ASN A 271 9.73 -53.42 23.30
C ASN A 271 8.38 -53.96 23.81
N HIS A 272 7.73 -54.82 23.04
CA HIS A 272 7.57 -56.26 23.33
C HIS A 272 6.61 -56.90 22.32
#